data_AF-G0M9W6-F1
#
_entry.id   AF-G0M9W6-F1
#
_cell.length_a   1.000
_cell.length_b   1.000
_cell.length_c   1.000
_cell.angle_alpha   90.00
_cell.angle_beta   90.00
_cell.angle_gamma   90.00
#
_symmetry.space_group_name_H-M   'P 1'
#
loop_
_entity.id
_entity.type
_entity.pdbx_description
1 polymer ?
#
loop_
_entity_poly.entity_id
_entity_poly.type
_entity_poly.pdbx_seq_one_letter_code
_entity_poly.pdbx_strand_id
1 'polypeptide(L)'
;MLRPFIIFLIYCFFSDSAPLNASGLFGPNCESEEEHSKIVKCTTLLLDYNKKFDILNATDIELNNTKLTGFITLCKETMSCLEPTCFSKTMKDGIYMSCLYAEFKNTDFSNCINKISKEKPDLSSYNCLEPEDYANGHIETAALESKPECLKIVLEGFCGEQATANFDENVSKLLGASRLAMEIVPRLNGSSN
;
A
#
# COMPACT_ATOMS: atom_id res chain seq x y z
N MET A 1 -16.63 -0.25 -16.98
CA MET A 1 -16.31 1.06 -16.36
C MET A 1 -15.94 0.83 -14.89
N LEU A 2 -14.69 0.49 -14.58
CA LEU A 2 -14.18 0.51 -13.20
C LEU A 2 -13.60 1.92 -12.96
N ARG A 3 -14.37 2.78 -12.27
CA ARG A 3 -13.98 4.12 -11.79
C ARG A 3 -13.34 4.00 -10.38
N PRO A 4 -13.14 5.10 -9.63
CA PRO A 4 -11.93 5.60 -8.94
C PRO A 4 -11.52 4.83 -7.67
N PHE A 5 -11.79 3.53 -7.63
CA PHE A 5 -11.82 2.72 -6.41
C PHE A 5 -10.43 2.42 -5.84
N ILE A 6 -9.33 2.62 -6.55
CA ILE A 6 -8.08 1.91 -6.22
C ILE A 6 -7.28 2.52 -5.06
N ILE A 7 -7.01 3.84 -5.09
CA ILE A 7 -6.37 4.51 -3.94
C ILE A 7 -7.32 4.42 -2.74
N PHE A 8 -8.63 4.53 -2.99
CA PHE A 8 -9.68 4.30 -2.01
C PHE A 8 -9.71 2.85 -1.50
N LEU A 9 -9.35 1.83 -2.29
CA LEU A 9 -9.32 0.42 -1.90
C LEU A 9 -8.10 0.13 -1.03
N ILE A 10 -6.95 0.74 -1.32
CA ILE A 10 -5.77 0.70 -0.44
C ILE A 10 -6.13 1.41 0.86
N TYR A 11 -6.70 2.62 0.79
CA TYR A 11 -7.14 3.36 1.96
C TYR A 11 -8.17 2.58 2.78
N CYS A 12 -9.21 2.01 2.16
CA CYS A 12 -10.23 1.16 2.76
C CYS A 12 -9.65 -0.13 3.33
N PHE A 13 -8.69 -0.76 2.66
CA PHE A 13 -8.02 -1.95 3.17
C PHE A 13 -7.29 -1.66 4.50
N PHE A 14 -6.75 -0.44 4.67
CA PHE A 14 -6.09 -0.02 5.90
C PHE A 14 -7.03 0.66 6.91
N SER A 15 -8.12 1.29 6.46
CA SER A 15 -9.08 1.99 7.32
C SER A 15 -10.23 1.11 7.82
N ASP A 16 -10.62 0.07 7.08
CA ASP A 16 -11.52 -0.98 7.54
C ASP A 16 -10.69 -2.15 8.09
N SER A 17 -10.41 -2.11 9.39
CA SER A 17 -9.87 -3.24 10.13
C SER A 17 -10.93 -4.35 10.21
N ALA A 18 -11.17 -5.08 9.11
CA ALA A 18 -11.95 -6.29 9.16
C ALA A 18 -11.20 -7.29 10.06
N PRO A 19 -11.83 -7.82 11.13
CA PRO A 19 -11.17 -8.83 11.95
C PRO A 19 -10.83 -10.02 11.06
N LEU A 20 -9.53 -10.32 10.94
CA LEU A 20 -9.05 -11.50 10.22
C LEU A 20 -9.74 -12.73 10.80
N ASN A 21 -10.64 -13.34 10.03
CA ASN A 21 -11.28 -14.59 10.43
C ASN A 21 -10.19 -15.67 10.56
N ALA A 22 -10.05 -16.23 11.77
CA ALA A 22 -8.97 -17.16 12.13
C ALA A 22 -8.90 -18.42 11.25
N SER A 23 -10.02 -18.84 10.64
CA SER A 23 -10.07 -19.99 9.73
C SER A 23 -9.32 -19.80 8.40
N GLY A 24 -8.82 -18.59 8.09
CA GLY A 24 -8.03 -18.30 6.89
C GLY A 24 -6.55 -18.00 7.13
N LEU A 25 -6.06 -18.09 8.37
CA LEU A 25 -4.69 -17.70 8.72
C LEU A 25 -3.64 -18.74 8.29
N PHE A 26 -3.97 -20.03 8.37
CA PHE A 26 -3.03 -21.13 8.14
C PHE A 26 -3.27 -21.81 6.79
N GLY A 27 -2.19 -22.17 6.10
CA GLY A 27 -2.24 -22.91 4.83
C GLY A 27 -2.48 -24.42 5.02
N PRO A 28 -2.64 -25.18 3.92
CA PRO A 28 -3.12 -26.58 3.95
C PRO A 28 -2.20 -27.62 4.63
N ASN A 29 -1.08 -27.23 5.24
CA ASN A 29 -0.10 -28.17 5.84
C ASN A 29 0.48 -27.65 7.16
N CYS A 30 -0.29 -26.87 7.91
CA CYS A 30 0.24 -26.11 9.04
C CYS A 30 0.26 -26.84 10.39
N GLU A 31 0.00 -28.15 10.39
CA GLU A 31 -0.22 -28.95 11.62
C GLU A 31 1.06 -29.64 12.14
N SER A 32 2.15 -29.63 11.37
CA SER A 32 3.38 -30.30 11.80
C SER A 32 4.11 -29.52 12.89
N GLU A 33 4.80 -30.23 13.80
CA GLU A 33 5.60 -29.60 14.86
C GLU A 33 6.71 -28.70 14.31
N GLU A 34 7.29 -29.06 13.16
CA GLU A 34 8.30 -28.25 12.46
C GLU A 34 7.71 -26.90 12.04
N GLU A 35 6.52 -26.91 11.45
CA GLU A 35 5.81 -25.70 11.03
C GLU A 35 5.36 -24.84 12.21
N HIS A 36 4.86 -25.45 13.28
CA HIS A 36 4.57 -24.75 14.53
C HIS A 36 5.82 -24.06 15.09
N SER A 37 6.98 -24.71 15.06
CA SER A 37 8.25 -24.12 15.50
C SER A 37 8.63 -22.89 14.66
N LYS A 38 8.45 -22.94 13.34
CA LYS A 38 8.70 -21.79 12.44
C LYS A 38 7.77 -20.63 12.77
N ILE A 39 6.48 -20.88 12.99
CA ILE A 39 5.50 -19.84 13.36
C ILE A 39 5.86 -19.20 14.70
N VAL A 40 6.16 -20.00 15.72
CA VAL A 40 6.49 -19.52 17.07
C VAL A 40 7.70 -18.58 17.04
N LYS A 41 8.70 -18.85 16.18
CA LYS A 41 9.87 -17.96 16.00
C LYS A 41 9.49 -16.58 15.45
N CYS A 42 8.39 -16.48 14.70
CA CYS A 42 7.92 -15.22 14.12
C CYS A 42 6.89 -14.48 14.99
N THR A 43 6.38 -15.10 16.05
CA THR A 43 5.30 -14.53 16.88
C THR A 43 5.65 -13.15 17.43
N THR A 44 6.87 -12.95 17.93
CA THR A 44 7.28 -11.64 18.46
C THR A 44 7.29 -10.55 17.38
N LEU A 45 7.81 -10.86 16.19
CA LEU A 45 7.81 -9.94 15.06
C LEU A 45 6.38 -9.59 14.63
N LEU A 46 5.49 -10.58 14.54
CA LEU A 46 4.08 -10.37 14.23
C LEU A 46 3.37 -9.49 15.27
N LEU A 47 3.63 -9.70 16.57
CA LEU A 47 3.05 -8.88 17.62
C LEU A 47 3.52 -7.43 17.53
N ASP A 48 4.82 -7.21 17.32
CA ASP A 48 5.36 -5.87 17.19
C ASP A 48 4.89 -5.18 15.90
N TYR A 49 4.74 -5.95 14.81
CA TYR A 49 4.18 -5.48 13.55
C TYR A 49 2.75 -4.98 13.77
N ASN A 50 1.90 -5.78 14.42
CA ASN A 50 0.51 -5.42 14.69
C ASN A 50 0.40 -4.19 15.59
N LYS A 51 1.24 -4.08 16.63
CA LYS A 51 1.27 -2.89 17.51
C LYS A 51 1.65 -1.60 16.79
N LYS A 52 2.43 -1.69 15.71
CA LYS A 52 2.90 -0.53 14.96
C LYS A 52 2.12 -0.28 13.69
N PHE A 53 1.18 -1.16 13.33
CA PHE A 53 0.42 -1.12 12.08
C PHE A 53 -0.36 0.19 11.90
N ASP A 54 -0.89 0.76 12.98
CA ASP A 54 -1.67 2.01 12.97
C ASP A 54 -0.90 3.21 12.37
N ILE A 55 0.43 3.15 12.28
CA ILE A 55 1.21 4.18 11.59
C ILE A 55 0.78 4.37 10.12
N LEU A 56 0.22 3.33 9.49
CA LEU A 56 -0.27 3.40 8.12
C LEU A 56 -1.54 4.25 7.98
N ASN A 57 -2.28 4.47 9.07
CA ASN A 57 -3.49 5.29 9.08
C ASN A 57 -3.22 6.79 9.26
N ALA A 58 -2.02 7.17 9.70
CA ALA A 58 -1.65 8.57 9.86
C ALA A 58 -1.56 9.27 8.49
N THR A 59 -2.24 10.40 8.33
CA THR A 59 -2.40 11.08 7.04
C THR A 59 -1.32 12.12 6.76
N ASP A 60 -0.52 12.45 7.78
CA ASP A 60 0.44 13.55 7.81
C ASP A 60 1.84 13.10 8.28
N ILE A 61 2.24 11.88 7.92
CA ILE A 61 3.61 11.42 8.23
C ILE A 61 4.63 12.17 7.37
N GLU A 62 5.59 12.80 8.05
CA GLU A 62 6.77 13.39 7.44
C GLU A 62 7.69 12.33 6.82
N LEU A 63 8.42 12.70 5.77
CA LEU A 63 9.45 11.84 5.18
C LEU A 63 10.51 11.48 6.21
N ASN A 64 10.95 10.23 6.16
CA ASN A 64 11.95 9.69 7.07
C ASN A 64 11.57 9.78 8.54
N ASN A 65 10.26 9.88 8.85
CA ASN A 65 9.79 9.77 10.21
C ASN A 65 10.29 8.46 10.84
N THR A 66 10.85 8.56 12.05
CA THR A 66 11.50 7.43 12.73
C THR A 66 10.54 6.28 13.02
N LYS A 67 9.23 6.57 13.21
CA LYS A 67 8.20 5.54 13.39
C LYS A 67 7.90 4.81 12.09
N LEU A 68 7.78 5.52 10.97
CA LEU A 68 7.52 4.92 9.66
C LEU A 68 8.73 4.10 9.18
N THR A 69 9.94 4.64 9.27
CA THR A 69 11.17 3.92 8.92
C THR A 69 11.41 2.71 9.82
N GLY A 70 11.09 2.82 11.12
CA GLY A 70 11.07 1.69 12.04
C GLY A 70 10.05 0.63 11.67
N PHE A 71 8.86 1.02 11.19
CA PHE A 71 7.86 0.08 10.69
C PHE A 71 8.30 -0.61 9.39
N ILE A 72 8.87 0.12 8.43
CA ILE A 72 9.43 -0.44 7.19
C ILE A 72 10.50 -1.50 7.51
N THR A 73 11.37 -1.23 8.48
CA THR A 73 12.40 -2.19 8.92
C THR A 73 11.76 -3.46 9.49
N LEU A 74 10.82 -3.29 10.42
CA LEU A 74 10.08 -4.41 11.01
C LEU A 74 9.30 -5.22 9.98
N CYS A 75 8.79 -4.57 8.94
CA CYS A 75 8.14 -5.18 7.81
C CYS A 75 9.04 -6.19 7.08
N LYS A 76 10.29 -5.79 6.80
CA LYS A 76 11.28 -6.65 6.12
C LYS A 76 11.65 -7.86 6.98
N GLU A 77 11.85 -7.65 8.27
CA GLU A 77 12.14 -8.72 9.24
C GLU A 77 10.97 -9.69 9.35
N THR A 78 9.75 -9.15 9.49
CA THR A 78 8.51 -9.93 9.59
C THR A 78 8.30 -10.77 8.33
N MET A 79 8.38 -10.17 7.14
CA MET A 79 8.22 -10.89 5.88
C MET A 79 9.27 -11.99 5.70
N SER A 80 10.54 -11.71 6.02
CA SER A 80 11.61 -12.71 5.95
C SER A 80 11.37 -13.88 6.90
N CYS A 81 10.80 -13.63 8.09
CA CYS A 81 10.45 -14.67 9.03
C CYS A 81 9.26 -15.51 8.54
N LEU A 82 8.24 -14.87 7.97
CA LEU A 82 7.00 -15.53 7.54
C LEU A 82 7.17 -16.32 6.23
N GLU A 83 8.10 -15.93 5.37
CA GLU A 83 8.34 -16.58 4.07
C GLU A 83 8.41 -18.12 4.16
N PRO A 84 9.23 -18.72 5.04
CA PRO A 84 9.34 -20.19 5.16
C PRO A 84 8.20 -20.87 5.93
N THR A 85 7.25 -20.12 6.49
CA THR A 85 6.16 -20.68 7.32
C THR A 85 4.99 -21.19 6.48
N CYS A 86 4.16 -22.04 7.07
CA CYS A 86 2.87 -22.46 6.51
C CYS A 86 1.73 -21.44 6.59
N PHE A 87 1.97 -20.15 6.93
CA PHE A 87 0.91 -19.15 6.87
C PHE A 87 0.29 -19.05 5.47
N SER A 88 -1.02 -18.76 5.43
CA SER A 88 -1.74 -18.69 4.17
C SER A 88 -1.18 -17.60 3.25
N LYS A 89 -1.28 -17.82 1.93
CA LYS A 89 -0.88 -16.83 0.93
C LYS A 89 -1.59 -15.50 1.17
N THR A 90 -2.88 -15.53 1.53
CA THR A 90 -3.65 -14.32 1.86
C THR A 90 -3.04 -13.53 3.02
N MET A 91 -2.61 -14.20 4.09
CA MET A 91 -1.96 -13.55 5.24
C MET A 91 -0.62 -12.91 4.83
N LYS A 92 0.22 -13.67 4.12
CA LYS A 92 1.52 -13.18 3.64
C LYS A 92 1.37 -12.02 2.66
N ASP A 93 0.45 -12.13 1.71
CA ASP A 93 0.17 -11.07 0.72
C ASP A 93 -0.39 -9.81 1.42
N GLY A 94 -1.20 -9.95 2.48
CA GLY A 94 -1.73 -8.83 3.26
C GLY A 94 -0.62 -8.05 4.00
N ILE A 95 0.31 -8.76 4.65
CA ILE A 95 1.49 -8.14 5.27
C ILE A 95 2.39 -7.53 4.21
N TYR A 96 2.65 -8.22 3.11
CA TYR A 96 3.45 -7.68 2.02
C TYR A 96 2.88 -6.36 1.47
N MET A 97 1.56 -6.29 1.28
CA MET A 97 0.89 -5.08 0.81
C MET A 97 1.06 -3.90 1.77
N SER A 98 0.93 -4.13 3.09
CA SER A 98 1.15 -3.07 4.08
C SER A 98 2.58 -2.57 4.09
N CYS A 99 3.55 -3.47 3.87
CA CYS A 99 4.95 -3.12 3.78
C CYS A 99 5.25 -2.29 2.53
N LEU A 100 4.69 -2.68 1.38
CA LEU A 100 4.76 -1.86 0.16
C LEU A 100 4.13 -0.48 0.36
N TYR A 101 2.98 -0.42 1.05
CA TYR A 101 2.32 0.84 1.33
C TYR A 101 3.16 1.72 2.27
N ALA A 102 3.79 1.16 3.29
CA ALA A 102 4.71 1.88 4.17
C ALA A 102 5.90 2.49 3.40
N GLU A 103 6.52 1.71 2.52
CA GLU A 103 7.61 2.18 1.67
C GLU A 103 7.14 3.29 0.73
N PHE A 104 5.97 3.12 0.12
CA PHE A 104 5.36 4.13 -0.74
C PHE A 104 5.10 5.43 0.01
N LYS A 105 4.51 5.38 1.21
CA LYS A 105 4.27 6.58 2.05
C LYS A 105 5.55 7.31 2.42
N ASN A 106 6.71 6.64 2.41
CA ASN A 106 8.01 7.25 2.69
C ASN A 106 8.70 7.76 1.41
N THR A 107 7.95 8.32 0.45
CA THR A 107 8.47 8.88 -0.80
C THR A 107 7.96 10.29 -1.05
N ASP A 108 8.80 11.15 -1.65
CA ASP A 108 8.39 12.48 -2.11
C ASP A 108 7.21 12.41 -3.09
N PHE A 109 7.17 11.37 -3.92
CA PHE A 109 6.05 11.06 -4.81
C PHE A 109 4.73 10.94 -4.04
N SER A 110 4.66 10.06 -3.03
CA SER A 110 3.43 9.86 -2.25
C SER A 110 3.04 11.13 -1.51
N ASN A 111 4.01 11.87 -0.98
CA ASN A 111 3.73 13.13 -0.31
C ASN A 111 3.13 14.16 -1.25
N CYS A 112 3.63 14.23 -2.48
CA CYS A 112 3.08 15.13 -3.48
C CYS A 112 1.64 14.75 -3.86
N ILE A 113 1.38 13.46 -4.13
CA ILE A 113 0.02 12.96 -4.42
C ILE A 113 -0.94 13.31 -3.27
N ASN A 114 -0.53 13.11 -2.02
CA ASN A 114 -1.33 13.43 -0.83
C ASN A 114 -1.56 14.95 -0.70
N LYS A 115 -0.54 15.77 -0.99
CA LYS A 115 -0.64 17.22 -0.97
C LYS A 115 -1.64 17.72 -2.00
N ILE A 116 -1.59 17.22 -3.24
CA ILE A 116 -2.56 17.53 -4.31
C ILE A 116 -3.98 17.14 -3.87
N SER A 117 -4.14 15.93 -3.31
CA SER A 117 -5.43 15.46 -2.79
C SER A 117 -6.00 16.34 -1.67
N LYS A 118 -5.15 16.82 -0.77
CA LYS A 118 -5.55 17.65 0.38
C LYS A 118 -5.84 19.08 -0.03
N GLU A 119 -4.95 19.69 -0.81
CA GLU A 119 -5.04 21.10 -1.20
C GLU A 119 -6.01 21.32 -2.36
N LYS A 120 -6.30 20.27 -3.14
CA LYS A 120 -7.17 20.29 -4.33
C LYS A 120 -6.85 21.47 -5.25
N PRO A 121 -5.59 21.62 -5.67
CA PRO A 121 -5.17 22.74 -6.51
C PRO A 121 -5.91 22.69 -7.85
N ASP A 122 -6.04 23.84 -8.49
CA ASP A 122 -6.49 23.90 -9.87
C ASP A 122 -5.38 23.38 -10.80
N LEU A 123 -5.61 22.23 -11.41
CA LEU A 123 -4.70 21.59 -12.37
C LEU A 123 -5.05 21.90 -13.83
N SER A 124 -6.02 22.78 -14.10
CA SER A 124 -6.47 23.12 -15.46
C SER A 124 -5.39 23.76 -16.34
N SER A 125 -4.33 24.31 -15.73
CA SER A 125 -3.17 24.84 -16.46
C SER A 125 -2.32 23.75 -17.14
N TYR A 126 -2.46 22.49 -16.73
CA TYR A 126 -1.77 21.34 -17.32
C TYR A 126 -2.64 20.73 -18.43
N ASN A 127 -2.52 21.25 -19.65
CA ASN A 127 -3.34 20.87 -20.81
C ASN A 127 -3.31 19.37 -21.20
N CYS A 128 -2.44 18.58 -20.59
CA CYS A 128 -2.36 17.14 -20.82
C CYS A 128 -3.20 16.31 -19.82
N LEU A 129 -3.69 16.92 -18.74
CA LEU A 129 -4.65 16.32 -17.82
C LEU A 129 -6.07 16.78 -18.17
N GLU A 130 -7.01 15.83 -18.19
CA GLU A 130 -8.43 16.12 -18.25
C GLU A 130 -9.00 16.13 -16.81
N PRO A 131 -10.12 16.83 -16.55
CA PRO A 131 -10.75 16.84 -15.23
C PRO A 131 -11.04 15.45 -14.65
N GLU A 132 -11.27 14.44 -15.51
CA GLU A 132 -11.48 13.05 -15.06
C GLU A 132 -10.21 12.41 -14.52
N ASP A 133 -9.01 12.87 -14.89
CA ASP A 133 -7.73 12.34 -14.44
C ASP A 133 -7.37 12.76 -13.01
N TYR A 134 -8.04 13.80 -12.46
CA TYR A 134 -7.79 14.35 -11.14
C TYR A 134 -9.07 14.62 -10.33
N ALA A 135 -10.08 13.77 -10.50
CA ALA A 135 -11.41 13.96 -9.93
C ALA A 135 -11.39 14.16 -8.40
N ASN A 136 -12.09 15.19 -7.92
CA ASN A 136 -12.14 15.57 -6.50
C ASN A 136 -10.76 15.85 -5.85
N GLY A 137 -9.75 16.18 -6.66
CA GLY A 137 -8.37 16.41 -6.22
C GLY A 137 -7.53 15.13 -6.15
N HIS A 138 -8.08 13.96 -6.48
CA HIS A 138 -7.33 12.71 -6.48
C HIS A 138 -6.83 12.40 -7.89
N ILE A 139 -5.52 12.23 -8.04
CA ILE A 139 -4.94 11.70 -9.29
C ILE A 139 -5.44 10.27 -9.48
N GLU A 140 -6.13 10.03 -10.58
CA GLU A 140 -6.67 8.73 -10.91
C GLU A 140 -5.56 7.76 -11.31
N THR A 141 -5.68 6.52 -10.86
CA THR A 141 -4.69 5.48 -11.22
C THR A 141 -4.60 5.21 -12.72
N ALA A 142 -5.69 5.41 -13.47
CA ALA A 142 -5.68 5.34 -14.93
C ALA A 142 -4.77 6.41 -15.56
N ALA A 143 -4.68 7.60 -14.95
CA ALA A 143 -3.78 8.64 -15.39
C ALA A 143 -2.31 8.25 -15.15
N LEU A 144 -2.01 7.55 -14.04
CA LEU A 144 -0.66 7.04 -13.76
C LEU A 144 -0.14 6.12 -14.88
N GLU A 145 -1.02 5.29 -15.46
CA GLU A 145 -0.66 4.36 -16.55
C GLU A 145 -0.68 5.04 -17.93
N SER A 146 -1.70 5.86 -18.21
CA SER A 146 -1.94 6.39 -19.56
C SER A 146 -1.28 7.74 -19.84
N LYS A 147 -0.91 8.49 -18.79
CA LYS A 147 -0.37 9.85 -18.89
C LYS A 147 0.86 10.09 -17.98
N PRO A 148 1.86 9.17 -17.95
CA PRO A 148 2.98 9.25 -17.00
C PRO A 148 3.80 10.54 -17.14
N GLU A 149 4.07 10.98 -18.37
CA GLU A 149 4.85 12.21 -18.61
C GLU A 149 4.10 13.48 -18.18
N CYS A 150 2.77 13.49 -18.36
CA CYS A 150 1.95 14.60 -17.89
C CYS A 150 1.99 14.71 -16.37
N LEU A 151 1.90 13.56 -15.69
CA LEU A 151 1.96 13.51 -14.23
C LEU A 151 3.33 13.90 -13.70
N LYS A 152 4.43 13.53 -14.36
CA LYS A 152 5.77 14.05 -13.99
C LYS A 152 5.78 15.57 -13.98
N ILE A 153 5.28 16.21 -15.05
CA ILE A 153 5.19 17.67 -15.15
C ILE A 153 4.34 18.27 -14.02
N VAL A 154 3.19 17.66 -13.72
CA VAL A 154 2.28 18.13 -12.65
C VAL A 154 2.94 18.02 -11.27
N LEU A 155 3.55 16.87 -10.97
CA LEU A 155 4.21 16.62 -9.68
C LEU A 155 5.43 17.52 -9.51
N GLU A 156 6.24 17.68 -10.55
CA GLU A 156 7.40 18.58 -10.55
C GLU A 156 6.97 20.04 -10.40
N GLY A 157 5.95 20.48 -11.14
CA GLY A 157 5.43 21.84 -11.07
C GLY A 157 4.82 22.19 -9.72
N PHE A 158 4.19 21.23 -9.03
CA PHE A 158 3.51 21.47 -7.76
C PHE A 158 4.38 21.20 -6.52
N CYS A 159 5.32 20.26 -6.59
CA CYS A 159 6.11 19.78 -5.46
C CYS A 159 7.63 19.83 -5.68
N GLY A 160 8.10 20.16 -6.88
CA GLY A 160 9.52 20.18 -7.25
C GLY A 160 10.03 18.83 -7.79
N GLU A 161 11.24 18.86 -8.37
CA GLU A 161 11.87 17.73 -9.07
C GLU A 161 11.92 16.43 -8.24
N GLN A 162 12.10 16.56 -6.93
CA GLN A 162 12.18 15.41 -5.99
C GLN A 162 10.93 14.53 -6.02
N ALA A 163 9.74 15.10 -6.26
CA ALA A 163 8.50 14.34 -6.35
C ALA A 163 8.46 13.36 -7.54
N THR A 164 9.33 13.56 -8.52
CA THR A 164 9.47 12.69 -9.70
C THR A 164 10.71 11.78 -9.63
N ALA A 165 11.50 11.87 -8.56
CA ALA A 165 12.61 10.95 -8.34
C ALA A 165 12.08 9.52 -8.26
N ASN A 166 12.62 8.63 -9.12
CA ASN A 166 12.17 7.25 -9.26
C ASN A 166 10.67 7.11 -9.59
N PHE A 167 10.10 8.06 -10.34
CA PHE A 167 8.68 8.07 -10.71
C PHE A 167 8.18 6.71 -11.22
N ASP A 168 8.89 6.12 -12.18
CA ASP A 168 8.47 4.85 -12.80
C ASP A 168 8.45 3.70 -11.78
N GLU A 169 9.41 3.65 -10.85
CA GLU A 169 9.44 2.67 -9.77
C GLU A 169 8.28 2.89 -8.78
N ASN A 170 8.01 4.14 -8.39
CA ASN A 170 6.93 4.48 -7.46
C ASN A 170 5.56 4.17 -8.06
N VAL A 171 5.35 4.48 -9.34
CA VAL A 171 4.13 4.12 -10.07
C VAL A 171 3.99 2.60 -10.17
N SER A 172 5.06 1.89 -10.53
CA SER A 172 5.04 0.42 -10.59
C SER A 172 4.68 -0.21 -9.24
N LYS A 173 5.23 0.31 -8.13
CA LYS A 173 4.91 -0.15 -6.77
C LYS A 173 3.44 0.10 -6.43
N LEU A 174 2.93 1.29 -6.71
CA LEU A 174 1.54 1.67 -6.43
C LEU A 174 0.55 0.82 -7.23
N LEU A 175 0.80 0.63 -8.53
CA LEU A 175 -0.03 -0.22 -9.40
C LEU A 175 0.06 -1.70 -9.00
N GLY A 176 1.25 -2.17 -8.60
CA GLY A 176 1.45 -3.52 -8.08
C GLY A 176 0.65 -3.76 -6.80
N ALA A 177 0.72 -2.84 -5.83
CA ALA A 177 -0.05 -2.90 -4.59
C ALA A 177 -1.57 -2.88 -4.85
N SER A 178 -2.02 -2.03 -5.78
CA SER A 178 -3.40 -1.98 -6.26
C SER A 178 -3.90 -3.33 -6.80
N ARG A 179 -3.16 -3.93 -7.73
CA ARG A 179 -3.52 -5.22 -8.33
C ARG A 179 -3.59 -6.32 -7.27
N LEU A 180 -2.63 -6.33 -6.35
CA LEU A 180 -2.62 -7.27 -5.24
C LEU A 180 -3.82 -7.08 -4.29
N ALA A 181 -4.19 -5.83 -3.98
CA ALA A 181 -5.37 -5.54 -3.17
C ALA A 181 -6.66 -6.06 -3.82
N MET A 182 -6.81 -5.90 -5.14
CA MET A 182 -7.95 -6.46 -5.89
C MET A 182 -8.02 -7.99 -5.83
N GLU A 183 -6.89 -8.68 -5.68
CA GLU A 183 -6.86 -10.13 -5.49
C GLU A 183 -7.17 -10.58 -4.06
N ILE A 184 -6.73 -9.82 -3.05
CA ILE A 184 -6.88 -10.19 -1.63
C ILE A 184 -8.29 -9.91 -1.13
N VAL A 185 -8.87 -8.74 -1.47
CA VAL A 185 -10.17 -8.31 -0.94
C VAL A 185 -11.28 -9.36 -1.15
N PRO A 186 -11.43 -9.98 -2.33
CA PRO A 186 -12.41 -11.06 -2.52
C PRO A 186 -12.15 -12.30 -1.65
N ARG A 187 -10.87 -12.62 -1.40
CA ARG A 187 -10.47 -13.77 -0.55
C ARG A 187 -10.79 -13.52 0.92
N LEU A 188 -10.69 -12.27 1.39
CA LEU A 188 -11.03 -11.88 2.75
C LEU A 188 -12.54 -11.81 2.99
N ASN A 189 -13.30 -11.38 1.97
CA ASN A 189 -14.76 -11.25 2.06
C ASN A 189 -15.51 -12.58 1.87
N GLY A 190 -14.80 -13.70 1.79
CA GLY A 190 -15.42 -15.02 1.71
C GLY A 190 -16.33 -15.19 0.49
N SER A 191 -15.89 -14.77 -0.70
CA SER A 191 -16.55 -15.20 -1.93
C SER A 191 -16.40 -16.71 -2.09
N SER A 192 -17.31 -17.46 -1.47
CA SER A 192 -17.76 -18.76 -1.96
C SER A 192 -18.19 -18.57 -3.41
N ASN A 193 -17.39 -19.09 -4.34
CA ASN A 193 -17.94 -19.68 -5.54
C ASN A 193 -18.31 -21.13 -5.21
#